data_AF-A0A930ULG8-F1
#
_entry.id   AF-A0A930ULG8-F1
#
_cell.length_a   1.000
_cell.length_b   1.000
_cell.length_c   1.000
_cell.angle_alpha   90.00
_cell.angle_beta   90.00
_cell.angle_gamma   90.00
#
_symmetry.space_group_name_H-M   'P 1'
#
loop_
_entity.id
_entity.type
_entity.pdbx_description
1 polymer ?
#
loop_
_entity_poly.entity_id
_entity_poly.type
_entity_poly.pdbx_seq_one_letter_code
_entity_poly.pdbx_strand_id
1 'polypeptide(L)'
;MNWLIKRVKSKSAVLGVILVILFGLLRVGYMFKEEILGPELADKWFGSGEYVGEYQYGERHGQGVLKFESGTIYIGEFYRGSIQGQGTMTLSSGNVYSGEFRDGEIHGQGTLKFKSGSEYVGEFYEGRINGLGVLVFYDGDEYFGEFKEGGWHGQGILTLSGGQKYEGEFRKSKFHGQGARSYPNGDEYVGQFSDGKYHGQGVKAFADGGKYIGEFRHGSMNGQGTMTLASGVKYVGEFRSGNFHGQGAITYSDGSVKKGTWVNGKFQEK
;
A
#
# COMPACT_ATOMS: atom_id res chain seq x y z
N MET A 1 -33.31 -68.87 6.07
CA MET A 1 -32.24 -68.10 5.38
C MET A 1 -31.37 -67.49 6.46
N ASN A 2 -30.25 -68.12 6.84
CA ASN A 2 -28.91 -67.94 6.22
C ASN A 2 -28.55 -66.45 6.11
N TRP A 3 -27.47 -65.89 6.66
CA TRP A 3 -26.13 -66.38 7.00
C TRP A 3 -25.49 -65.28 7.92
N LEU A 4 -24.71 -65.60 8.98
CA LEU A 4 -23.23 -65.51 9.06
C LEU A 4 -22.66 -64.07 8.78
N ILE A 5 -21.63 -63.51 9.44
CA ILE A 5 -20.58 -64.00 10.34
C ILE A 5 -19.80 -62.79 10.93
N LYS A 6 -19.30 -62.98 12.17
CA LYS A 6 -18.07 -62.47 12.82
C LYS A 6 -17.70 -60.96 12.88
N ARG A 7 -17.64 -60.50 14.14
CA ARG A 7 -16.50 -59.82 14.83
C ARG A 7 -15.19 -59.73 14.04
N VAL A 8 -14.51 -58.58 14.15
CA VAL A 8 -13.15 -58.43 14.73
C VAL A 8 -12.98 -56.98 15.24
N LYS A 9 -12.45 -56.84 16.46
CA LYS A 9 -11.92 -55.59 17.04
C LYS A 9 -10.53 -55.30 16.46
N SER A 10 -10.19 -54.04 16.18
CA SER A 10 -8.78 -53.59 16.22
C SER A 10 -8.67 -52.12 16.60
N LYS A 11 -7.79 -51.86 17.55
CA LYS A 11 -7.34 -50.55 18.03
C LYS A 11 -6.43 -49.90 16.98
N SER A 12 -6.23 -48.58 17.19
CA SER A 12 -5.07 -47.76 16.75
C SER A 12 -5.21 -47.00 15.44
N ALA A 13 -5.36 -45.67 15.53
CA ALA A 13 -4.46 -44.71 14.87
C ALA A 13 -4.79 -43.28 15.35
N VAL A 14 -3.90 -42.74 16.16
CA VAL A 14 -3.69 -41.31 16.35
C VAL A 14 -3.07 -40.73 15.06
N LEU A 15 -3.25 -39.43 14.85
CA LEU A 15 -2.65 -38.56 13.82
C LEU A 15 -3.30 -38.55 12.43
N GLY A 16 -3.93 -37.42 12.15
CA GLY A 16 -4.40 -37.05 10.82
C GLY A 16 -4.95 -35.63 10.73
N VAL A 17 -4.36 -34.65 11.43
CA VAL A 17 -4.59 -33.22 11.12
C VAL A 17 -3.40 -32.73 10.31
N ILE A 18 -3.36 -33.15 9.05
CA ILE A 18 -2.69 -32.40 7.99
C ILE A 18 -3.82 -31.99 7.06
N LEU A 19 -4.41 -30.83 7.34
CA LEU A 19 -5.41 -30.26 6.46
C LEU A 19 -4.87 -28.93 5.93
N VAL A 20 -4.49 -29.02 4.66
CA VAL A 20 -4.59 -27.97 3.65
C VAL A 20 -3.55 -26.85 3.72
N ILE A 21 -2.38 -27.15 3.14
CA ILE A 21 -1.68 -26.14 2.32
C ILE A 21 -2.45 -26.10 0.99
N LEU A 22 -3.53 -25.31 0.91
CA LEU A 22 -4.08 -24.91 -0.39
C LEU A 22 -3.46 -23.57 -0.76
N PHE A 23 -2.70 -23.64 -1.85
CA PHE A 23 -2.44 -22.60 -2.82
C PHE A 23 -3.34 -21.36 -2.68
N GLY A 24 -2.73 -20.32 -2.13
CA GLY A 24 -3.17 -18.93 -2.23
C GLY A 24 -2.00 -18.04 -2.64
N LEU A 25 -1.12 -18.52 -3.53
CA LEU A 25 -0.24 -17.63 -4.32
C LEU A 25 -1.08 -16.93 -5.40
N LEU A 26 -2.14 -16.24 -4.97
CA LEU A 26 -2.91 -15.33 -5.81
C LEU A 26 -2.33 -13.94 -5.59
N ARG A 27 -1.42 -13.58 -6.51
CA ARG A 27 -1.08 -12.20 -6.89
C ARG A 27 -0.97 -11.20 -5.73
N VAL A 28 0.11 -11.27 -4.96
CA VAL A 28 0.58 -10.11 -4.17
C VAL A 28 2.01 -9.76 -4.57
N GLY A 29 2.28 -9.83 -5.87
CA GLY A 29 3.09 -8.78 -6.49
C GLY A 29 2.08 -7.72 -6.88
N TYR A 30 1.74 -6.80 -5.96
CA TYR A 30 1.05 -5.59 -6.40
C TYR A 30 2.01 -4.93 -7.37
N MET A 31 1.65 -5.05 -8.66
CA MET A 31 2.15 -4.17 -9.70
C MET A 31 2.15 -2.79 -9.08
N PHE A 32 3.35 -2.22 -8.97
CA PHE A 32 3.51 -0.80 -8.83
C PHE A 32 2.57 -0.21 -9.87
N LYS A 33 1.51 0.48 -9.43
CA LYS A 33 0.74 1.36 -10.30
C LYS A 33 1.74 2.46 -10.67
N GLU A 34 2.64 2.16 -11.61
CA GLU A 34 3.58 3.07 -12.26
C GLU A 34 2.78 3.98 -13.21
N GLU A 35 1.67 4.52 -12.72
CA GLU A 35 1.18 5.78 -13.26
C GLU A 35 2.14 6.80 -12.66
N ILE A 36 3.27 6.96 -13.34
CA ILE A 36 4.29 7.95 -13.03
C ILE A 36 3.54 9.27 -12.99
N LEU A 37 3.30 9.77 -11.78
CA LEU A 37 2.61 11.03 -11.51
C LEU A 37 3.50 12.19 -12.00
N GLY A 38 3.51 12.39 -13.33
CA GLY A 38 3.84 13.63 -14.01
C GLY A 38 5.32 13.95 -14.25
N PRO A 39 5.99 13.32 -15.24
CA PRO A 39 7.01 14.06 -15.98
C PRO A 39 6.36 15.07 -16.93
N GLU A 40 5.15 14.80 -17.45
CA GLU A 40 4.44 15.66 -18.42
C GLU A 40 4.06 17.04 -17.85
N LEU A 41 3.90 17.14 -16.53
CA LEU A 41 3.60 18.40 -15.84
C LEU A 41 4.87 19.18 -15.44
N ALA A 42 6.04 18.54 -15.50
CA ALA A 42 7.34 19.14 -15.16
C ALA A 42 7.93 19.96 -16.31
N ASP A 43 7.21 20.10 -17.43
CA ASP A 43 7.59 20.99 -18.51
C ASP A 43 7.38 22.45 -18.07
N LYS A 44 8.38 23.28 -18.39
CA LYS A 44 8.22 24.73 -18.27
C LYS A 44 7.41 25.24 -19.46
N TRP A 45 6.25 25.82 -19.20
CA TRP A 45 5.34 26.31 -20.24
C TRP A 45 5.72 27.73 -20.65
N PHE A 46 6.89 27.83 -21.27
CA PHE A 46 7.33 29.03 -21.99
C PHE A 46 6.98 28.86 -23.45
N GLY A 47 6.25 29.80 -24.06
CA GLY A 47 6.04 29.66 -25.50
C GLY A 47 5.02 30.55 -26.16
N SER A 48 5.23 30.64 -27.47
CA SER A 48 4.32 31.12 -28.50
C SER A 48 3.15 30.16 -28.67
N GLY A 49 2.02 30.73 -29.02
CA GLY A 49 0.77 30.03 -29.23
C GLY A 49 -0.29 31.06 -29.58
N GLU A 50 -1.49 30.59 -29.90
CA GLU A 50 -2.62 31.49 -30.08
C GLU A 50 -3.02 32.01 -28.70
N TYR A 51 -2.77 33.30 -28.45
CA TYR A 51 -3.13 33.97 -27.20
C TYR A 51 -4.30 34.92 -27.40
N VAL A 52 -5.28 34.81 -26.51
CA VAL A 52 -6.41 35.75 -26.40
C VAL A 52 -6.52 36.18 -24.94
N GLY A 53 -6.28 37.46 -24.68
CA GLY A 53 -6.30 38.00 -23.32
C GLY A 53 -5.73 39.41 -23.23
N GLU A 54 -5.47 39.85 -22.01
CA GLU A 54 -5.00 41.20 -21.75
C GLU A 54 -3.49 41.36 -22.02
N TYR A 55 -3.09 42.58 -22.36
CA TYR A 55 -1.68 42.93 -22.52
C TYR A 55 -1.36 44.16 -21.68
N GLN A 56 -0.19 44.17 -21.05
CA GLN A 56 0.38 45.33 -20.41
C GLN A 56 1.82 45.52 -20.90
N TYR A 57 2.13 46.72 -21.40
CA TYR A 57 3.45 47.04 -21.98
C TYR A 57 3.92 46.08 -23.10
N GLY A 58 2.98 45.53 -23.87
CA GLY A 58 3.28 44.59 -24.96
C GLY A 58 3.49 43.15 -24.51
N GLU A 59 3.38 42.85 -23.21
CA GLU A 59 3.47 41.51 -22.65
C GLU A 59 2.09 41.00 -22.23
N ARG A 60 1.88 39.68 -22.30
CA ARG A 60 0.65 39.03 -21.78
C ARG A 60 0.53 39.36 -20.29
N HIS A 61 -0.65 39.79 -19.86
CA HIS A 61 -0.93 40.18 -18.48
C HIS A 61 -2.38 39.83 -18.13
N GLY A 62 -2.74 39.82 -16.85
CA GLY A 62 -4.12 39.65 -16.42
C GLY A 62 -4.68 38.28 -16.83
N GLN A 63 -5.96 38.21 -17.18
CA GLN A 63 -6.57 36.94 -17.59
C GLN A 63 -6.33 36.68 -19.09
N GLY A 64 -6.15 35.41 -19.45
CA GLY A 64 -6.04 35.02 -20.85
C GLY A 64 -6.16 33.52 -21.10
N VAL A 65 -6.27 33.20 -22.38
CA VAL A 65 -6.25 31.86 -22.94
C VAL A 65 -5.02 31.73 -23.83
N LEU A 66 -4.20 30.72 -23.59
CA LEU A 66 -3.05 30.37 -24.42
C LEU A 66 -3.21 28.96 -24.93
N LYS A 67 -3.29 28.81 -26.25
CA LYS A 67 -3.28 27.52 -26.93
C LYS A 67 -1.90 27.28 -27.52
N PHE A 68 -1.21 26.29 -26.98
CA PHE A 68 0.10 25.87 -27.44
C PHE A 68 0.01 25.05 -28.73
N GLU A 69 1.10 25.02 -29.51
CA GLU A 69 1.19 24.19 -30.72
C GLU A 69 1.03 22.69 -30.43
N SER A 70 1.37 22.25 -29.22
CA SER A 70 1.16 20.87 -28.74
C SER A 70 -0.32 20.48 -28.62
N GLY A 71 -1.24 21.45 -28.70
CA GLY A 71 -2.66 21.28 -28.42
C GLY A 71 -3.03 21.46 -26.95
N THR A 72 -2.05 21.69 -26.06
CA THR A 72 -2.29 22.06 -24.67
C THR A 72 -2.96 23.44 -24.62
N ILE A 73 -3.93 23.61 -23.72
CA ILE A 73 -4.66 24.86 -23.53
C ILE A 73 -4.52 25.29 -22.09
N TYR A 74 -4.05 26.51 -21.86
CA TYR A 74 -4.05 27.17 -20.57
C TYR A 74 -5.09 28.29 -20.55
N ILE A 75 -5.83 28.40 -19.44
CA ILE A 75 -6.79 29.47 -19.15
C ILE A 75 -6.48 29.97 -17.74
N GLY A 76 -6.08 31.23 -17.59
CA GLY A 76 -5.81 31.80 -16.28
C GLY A 76 -4.97 33.07 -16.32
N GLU A 77 -4.26 33.31 -15.22
CA GLU A 77 -3.49 34.51 -14.97
C GLU A 77 -2.12 34.54 -15.67
N PHE A 78 -1.79 35.71 -16.19
CA PHE A 78 -0.49 36.04 -16.76
C PHE A 78 0.11 37.26 -16.05
N TYR A 79 1.41 37.22 -15.81
CA TYR A 79 2.17 38.36 -15.32
C TYR A 79 3.49 38.48 -16.08
N ARG A 80 3.70 39.64 -16.72
CA ARG A 80 4.90 39.93 -17.53
C ARG A 80 5.24 38.84 -18.53
N GLY A 81 4.23 38.40 -19.29
CA GLY A 81 4.38 37.39 -20.34
C GLY A 81 4.34 35.94 -19.86
N SER A 82 4.47 35.68 -18.56
CA SER A 82 4.53 34.34 -17.95
C SER A 82 3.18 33.92 -17.36
N ILE A 83 2.88 32.62 -17.43
CA ILE A 83 1.78 32.01 -16.69
C ILE A 83 2.08 32.10 -15.19
N GLN A 84 1.12 32.57 -14.40
CA GLN A 84 1.28 32.81 -12.96
C GLN A 84 -0.07 32.65 -12.27
N GLY A 85 -0.11 32.64 -10.93
CA GLY A 85 -1.36 32.74 -10.18
C GLY A 85 -2.27 31.52 -10.40
N GLN A 86 -3.58 31.72 -10.46
CA GLN A 86 -4.53 30.63 -10.66
C GLN A 86 -4.78 30.37 -12.15
N GLY A 87 -4.97 29.10 -12.51
CA GLY A 87 -5.38 28.74 -13.86
C GLY A 87 -5.82 27.28 -14.00
N THR A 88 -6.28 26.96 -15.20
CA THR A 88 -6.60 25.60 -15.63
C THR A 88 -5.78 25.27 -16.87
N MET A 89 -5.08 24.14 -16.86
CA MET A 89 -4.33 23.62 -17.99
C MET A 89 -4.89 22.27 -18.42
N THR A 90 -5.39 22.20 -19.66
CA THR A 90 -5.80 20.97 -20.32
C THR A 90 -4.65 20.50 -21.21
N LEU A 91 -4.00 19.41 -20.81
CA LEU A 91 -2.89 18.80 -21.54
C LEU A 91 -3.38 18.09 -22.81
N SER A 92 -2.48 17.92 -23.78
CA SER A 92 -2.76 17.14 -24.99
C SER A 92 -3.02 15.65 -24.70
N SER A 93 -2.52 15.11 -23.59
CA SER A 93 -2.89 13.79 -23.08
C SER A 93 -4.36 13.68 -22.66
N GLY A 94 -5.03 14.81 -22.40
CA GLY A 94 -6.39 14.91 -21.89
C GLY A 94 -6.47 15.02 -20.36
N ASN A 95 -5.33 15.01 -19.66
CA ASN A 95 -5.27 15.35 -18.24
C ASN A 95 -5.58 16.84 -18.05
N VAL A 96 -6.24 17.18 -16.94
CA VAL A 96 -6.62 18.55 -16.62
C VAL A 96 -6.08 18.91 -15.25
N TYR A 97 -5.21 19.92 -15.19
CA TYR A 97 -4.77 20.54 -13.96
C TYR A 97 -5.56 21.83 -13.72
N SER A 98 -5.95 22.10 -12.47
CA SER A 98 -6.51 23.37 -12.04
C SER A 98 -5.90 23.75 -10.69
N GLY A 99 -5.30 24.93 -10.60
CA GLY A 99 -4.65 25.37 -9.38
C GLY A 99 -3.62 26.46 -9.62
N GLU A 100 -2.65 26.52 -8.72
CA GLU A 100 -1.61 27.52 -8.70
C GLU A 100 -0.52 27.26 -9.76
N PHE A 101 0.02 28.35 -10.29
CA PHE A 101 1.14 28.40 -11.21
C PHE A 101 2.15 29.47 -10.75
N ARG A 102 3.43 29.18 -10.95
CA ARG A 102 4.52 30.12 -10.69
C ARG A 102 5.54 30.01 -11.80
N ASP A 103 5.84 31.14 -12.43
CA ASP A 103 6.89 31.29 -13.46
C ASP A 103 6.77 30.26 -14.61
N GLY A 104 5.55 30.00 -15.07
CA GLY A 104 5.28 29.04 -16.14
C GLY A 104 5.18 27.57 -15.72
N GLU A 105 5.24 27.27 -14.43
CA GLU A 105 5.15 25.92 -13.89
C GLU A 105 3.95 25.75 -12.97
N ILE A 106 3.42 24.53 -12.90
CA ILE A 106 2.47 24.11 -11.87
C ILE A 106 3.17 24.15 -10.49
N HIS A 107 2.52 24.76 -9.51
CA HIS A 107 3.07 24.97 -8.17
C HIS A 107 1.94 25.06 -7.14
N GLY A 108 2.25 24.96 -5.84
CA GLY A 108 1.29 25.26 -4.78
C GLY A 108 0.15 24.23 -4.71
N GLN A 109 -1.06 24.67 -4.37
CA GLN A 109 -2.22 23.79 -4.29
C GLN A 109 -2.90 23.64 -5.66
N GLY A 110 -3.38 22.43 -5.94
CA GLY A 110 -4.17 22.19 -7.14
C GLY A 110 -4.88 20.84 -7.17
N THR A 111 -5.63 20.66 -8.24
CA THR A 111 -6.35 19.43 -8.59
C THR A 111 -5.88 18.98 -9.96
N LEU A 112 -5.49 17.71 -10.06
CA LEU A 112 -5.14 17.05 -11.30
C LEU A 112 -6.13 15.92 -11.57
N LYS A 113 -6.93 16.09 -12.60
CA LYS A 113 -7.85 15.07 -13.11
C LYS A 113 -7.18 14.33 -14.25
N PHE A 114 -7.05 13.02 -14.08
CA PHE A 114 -6.48 12.16 -15.09
C PHE A 114 -7.54 11.77 -16.11
N LYS A 115 -7.16 11.62 -17.37
CA LYS A 115 -8.05 11.07 -18.42
C LYS A 115 -8.56 9.66 -18.08
N SER A 116 -7.80 8.91 -17.27
CA SER A 116 -8.19 7.59 -16.75
C SER A 116 -9.40 7.65 -15.81
N GLY A 117 -9.71 8.81 -15.24
CA GLY A 117 -10.76 9.02 -14.24
C GLY A 117 -10.23 9.10 -12.80
N SER A 118 -8.94 8.86 -12.58
CA SER A 118 -8.28 9.16 -11.30
C SER A 118 -8.24 10.67 -11.04
N GLU A 119 -8.14 11.08 -9.79
CA GLU A 119 -8.06 12.48 -9.37
C GLU A 119 -7.09 12.65 -8.21
N TYR A 120 -6.16 13.59 -8.35
CA TYR A 120 -5.29 14.05 -7.26
C TYR A 120 -5.70 15.46 -6.82
N VAL A 121 -5.71 15.69 -5.51
CA VAL A 121 -5.88 17.00 -4.89
C VAL A 121 -4.79 17.19 -3.85
N GLY A 122 -4.00 18.24 -3.97
CA GLY A 122 -2.97 18.53 -2.99
C GLY A 122 -1.87 19.44 -3.52
N GLU A 123 -0.70 19.28 -2.93
CA GLU A 123 0.46 20.11 -3.19
C GLU A 123 1.22 19.69 -4.47
N PHE A 124 1.80 20.70 -5.12
CA PHE A 124 2.66 20.59 -6.28
C PHE A 124 3.90 21.47 -6.10
N TYR A 125 5.04 20.99 -6.58
CA TYR A 125 6.29 21.72 -6.59
C TYR A 125 7.06 21.41 -7.87
N GLU A 126 7.46 22.44 -8.62
CA GLU A 126 8.16 22.34 -9.92
C GLU A 126 7.48 21.34 -10.87
N GLY A 127 6.16 21.49 -11.03
CA GLY A 127 5.35 20.65 -11.90
C GLY A 127 5.10 19.23 -11.39
N ARG A 128 5.56 18.86 -10.19
CA ARG A 128 5.41 17.50 -9.64
C ARG A 128 4.56 17.48 -8.39
N ILE A 129 3.77 16.43 -8.26
CA ILE A 129 3.06 16.09 -7.02
C ILE A 129 4.08 15.91 -5.89
N ASN A 130 3.93 16.71 -4.83
CA ASN A 130 4.81 16.77 -3.66
C ASN A 130 3.99 17.22 -2.45
N GLY A 131 4.49 17.02 -1.23
CA GLY A 131 3.79 17.51 -0.02
C GLY A 131 2.55 16.65 0.30
N LEU A 132 1.56 17.21 0.96
CA LEU A 132 0.35 16.47 1.34
C LEU A 132 -0.68 16.46 0.21
N GLY A 133 -1.37 15.33 0.04
CA GLY A 133 -2.46 15.23 -0.91
C GLY A 133 -3.35 14.00 -0.74
N VAL A 134 -4.40 13.97 -1.54
CA VAL A 134 -5.33 12.85 -1.72
C VAL A 134 -5.27 12.42 -3.17
N LEU A 135 -5.12 11.13 -3.43
CA LEU A 135 -5.24 10.51 -4.74
C LEU A 135 -6.36 9.48 -4.71
N VAL A 136 -7.42 9.74 -5.44
CA VAL A 136 -8.50 8.78 -5.69
C VAL A 136 -8.26 8.14 -7.05
N PHE A 137 -8.14 6.83 -7.08
CA PHE A 137 -7.96 6.08 -8.31
C PHE A 137 -9.31 5.81 -8.98
N TYR A 138 -9.29 5.64 -10.31
CA TYR A 138 -10.49 5.30 -11.10
C TYR A 138 -11.20 4.01 -10.63
N ASP A 139 -10.47 3.10 -9.96
CA ASP A 139 -11.00 1.84 -9.40
C ASP A 139 -11.53 1.97 -7.96
N GLY A 140 -11.52 3.18 -7.40
CA GLY A 140 -12.00 3.49 -6.06
C GLY A 140 -10.98 3.22 -4.95
N ASP A 141 -9.74 2.82 -5.28
CA ASP A 141 -8.65 2.89 -4.31
C ASP A 141 -8.38 4.37 -3.96
N GLU A 142 -7.91 4.63 -2.74
CA GLU A 142 -7.62 5.97 -2.26
C GLU A 142 -6.31 5.98 -1.47
N TYR A 143 -5.45 6.97 -1.74
CA TYR A 143 -4.29 7.29 -0.92
C TYR A 143 -4.41 8.70 -0.37
N PHE A 144 -4.22 8.85 0.94
CA PHE A 144 -4.06 10.14 1.61
C PHE A 144 -2.73 10.16 2.33
N GLY A 145 -1.87 11.14 2.09
CA GLY A 145 -0.59 11.23 2.78
C GLY A 145 0.42 12.11 2.08
N GLU A 146 1.68 11.88 2.42
CA GLU A 146 2.80 12.63 1.86
C GLU A 146 3.25 12.07 0.50
N PHE A 147 3.58 12.97 -0.40
CA PHE A 147 4.13 12.70 -1.72
C PHE A 147 5.50 13.33 -1.85
N LYS A 148 6.38 12.66 -2.60
CA LYS A 148 7.68 13.18 -2.99
C LYS A 148 7.98 12.77 -4.42
N GLU A 149 8.19 13.76 -5.29
CA GLU A 149 8.49 13.56 -6.72
C GLU A 149 7.49 12.60 -7.41
N GLY A 150 6.20 12.75 -7.11
CA GLY A 150 5.14 11.91 -7.66
C GLY A 150 5.04 10.50 -7.07
N GLY A 151 5.85 10.13 -6.06
CA GLY A 151 5.73 8.86 -5.34
C GLY A 151 5.17 9.05 -3.92
N TRP A 152 4.49 8.03 -3.39
CA TRP A 152 4.08 8.04 -1.98
C TRP A 152 5.31 7.97 -1.08
N HIS A 153 5.30 8.81 -0.05
CA HIS A 153 6.39 8.99 0.89
C HIS A 153 5.84 9.28 2.29
N GLY A 154 6.72 9.36 3.30
CA GLY A 154 6.34 9.82 4.63
C GLY A 154 5.19 9.02 5.25
N GLN A 155 4.31 9.67 5.99
CA GLN A 155 3.10 9.04 6.54
C GLN A 155 1.97 9.05 5.51
N GLY A 156 1.16 7.98 5.52
CA GLY A 156 -0.06 7.94 4.71
C GLY A 156 -1.01 6.82 5.06
N ILE A 157 -2.17 6.87 4.41
CA ILE A 157 -3.25 5.90 4.50
C ILE A 157 -3.59 5.48 3.07
N LEU A 158 -3.51 4.17 2.81
CA LEU A 158 -3.98 3.56 1.58
C LEU A 158 -5.23 2.72 1.89
N THR A 159 -6.35 3.07 1.28
CA THR A 159 -7.60 2.32 1.36
C THR A 159 -7.88 1.72 -0.02
N LEU A 160 -7.94 0.39 -0.11
CA LEU A 160 -8.30 -0.29 -1.34
C LEU A 160 -9.81 -0.49 -1.40
N SER A 161 -10.38 -0.39 -2.59
CA SER A 161 -11.81 -0.65 -2.85
C SER A 161 -12.27 -2.02 -2.37
N GLY A 162 -11.35 -2.99 -2.31
CA GLY A 162 -11.57 -4.32 -1.74
C GLY A 162 -11.67 -4.38 -0.22
N GLY A 163 -11.54 -3.26 0.50
CA GLY A 163 -11.65 -3.15 1.96
C GLY A 163 -10.33 -3.34 2.73
N GLN A 164 -9.22 -3.59 2.04
CA GLN A 164 -7.90 -3.61 2.65
C GLN A 164 -7.46 -2.18 2.96
N LYS A 165 -6.91 -1.95 4.16
CA LYS A 165 -6.33 -0.66 4.55
C LYS A 165 -4.89 -0.83 5.02
N TYR A 166 -4.04 0.14 4.69
CA TYR A 166 -2.73 0.32 5.31
C TYR A 166 -2.62 1.75 5.84
N GLU A 167 -2.04 1.92 7.01
CA GLU A 167 -1.75 3.21 7.65
C GLU A 167 -0.34 3.15 8.24
N GLY A 168 0.54 4.04 7.81
CA GLY A 168 1.93 4.06 8.26
C GLY A 168 2.88 4.70 7.27
N GLU A 169 4.15 4.34 7.38
CA GLU A 169 5.23 4.94 6.60
C GLU A 169 5.34 4.37 5.17
N PHE A 170 5.59 5.25 4.21
CA PHE A 170 5.86 4.93 2.81
C PHE A 170 7.26 5.39 2.41
N ARG A 171 7.93 4.56 1.60
CA ARG A 171 9.19 4.93 0.96
C ARG A 171 9.21 4.42 -0.46
N LYS A 172 9.32 5.34 -1.43
CA LYS A 172 9.29 5.01 -2.88
C LYS A 172 8.05 4.17 -3.22
N SER A 173 6.89 4.63 -2.75
CA SER A 173 5.59 3.96 -2.97
C SER A 173 5.48 2.54 -2.40
N LYS A 174 6.29 2.17 -1.41
CA LYS A 174 6.19 0.90 -0.68
C LYS A 174 5.97 1.14 0.80
N PHE A 175 5.21 0.26 1.45
CA PHE A 175 5.12 0.23 2.92
C PHE A 175 6.52 0.04 3.52
N HIS A 176 6.84 0.87 4.49
CA HIS A 176 8.12 0.92 5.17
C HIS A 176 7.91 1.29 6.64
N GLY A 177 8.98 1.31 7.45
CA GLY A 177 8.94 1.82 8.81
C GLY A 177 7.88 1.13 9.67
N GLN A 178 7.19 1.88 10.53
CA GLN A 178 6.05 1.37 11.30
C GLN A 178 4.75 1.52 10.50
N GLY A 179 3.83 0.57 10.68
CA GLY A 179 2.47 0.70 10.16
C GLY A 179 1.50 -0.34 10.68
N ALA A 180 0.24 -0.16 10.31
CA ALA A 180 -0.86 -1.07 10.54
C ALA A 180 -1.48 -1.45 9.19
N ARG A 181 -1.75 -2.75 9.00
CA ARG A 181 -2.43 -3.28 7.81
C ARG A 181 -3.61 -4.12 8.25
N SER A 182 -4.81 -3.75 7.81
CA SER A 182 -6.03 -4.55 8.00
C SER A 182 -6.49 -5.15 6.68
N TYR A 183 -7.17 -6.28 6.81
CA TYR A 183 -7.65 -7.07 5.69
C TYR A 183 -9.17 -7.28 5.80
N PRO A 184 -9.88 -7.43 4.67
CA PRO A 184 -11.33 -7.64 4.68
C PRO A 184 -11.78 -8.90 5.41
N ASN A 185 -10.89 -9.89 5.52
CA ASN A 185 -11.16 -11.12 6.26
C ASN A 185 -11.12 -10.93 7.79
N GLY A 186 -10.67 -9.77 8.30
CA GLY A 186 -10.47 -9.49 9.72
C GLY A 186 -9.05 -9.74 10.23
N ASP A 187 -8.12 -10.18 9.38
CA ASP A 187 -6.70 -10.23 9.77
C ASP A 187 -6.14 -8.83 9.92
N GLU A 188 -5.25 -8.66 10.89
CA GLU A 188 -4.55 -7.40 11.14
C GLU A 188 -3.06 -7.65 11.38
N TYR A 189 -2.25 -6.68 10.97
CA TYR A 189 -0.83 -6.63 11.32
C TYR A 189 -0.47 -5.23 11.79
N VAL A 190 0.23 -5.13 12.91
CA VAL A 190 0.83 -3.88 13.40
C VAL A 190 2.30 -4.14 13.68
N GLY A 191 3.19 -3.38 13.06
CA GLY A 191 4.63 -3.56 13.25
C GLY A 191 5.45 -2.97 12.12
N GLN A 192 6.66 -3.50 11.97
CA GLN A 192 7.63 -2.99 11.01
C GLN A 192 7.42 -3.54 9.59
N PHE A 193 7.65 -2.67 8.60
CA PHE A 193 7.60 -2.98 7.19
C PHE A 193 8.94 -2.67 6.50
N SER A 194 9.31 -3.52 5.55
CA SER A 194 10.43 -3.28 4.65
C SER A 194 10.07 -3.75 3.25
N ASP A 195 10.17 -2.84 2.28
CA ASP A 195 9.81 -3.07 0.87
C ASP A 195 8.43 -3.75 0.70
N GLY A 196 7.41 -3.25 1.41
CA GLY A 196 6.04 -3.77 1.32
C GLY A 196 5.77 -5.06 2.09
N LYS A 197 6.76 -5.61 2.82
CA LYS A 197 6.65 -6.88 3.56
C LYS A 197 6.80 -6.66 5.06
N TYR A 198 6.13 -7.49 5.85
CA TYR A 198 6.37 -7.56 7.29
C TYR A 198 7.84 -7.87 7.59
N HIS A 199 8.41 -7.11 8.50
CA HIS A 199 9.81 -7.18 8.89
C HIS A 199 9.94 -6.83 10.37
N GLY A 200 11.08 -7.11 11.01
CA GLY A 200 11.35 -6.70 12.39
C GLY A 200 10.30 -7.24 13.39
N GLN A 201 10.01 -6.46 14.44
CA GLN A 201 9.01 -6.83 15.43
C GLN A 201 7.60 -6.45 14.96
N GLY A 202 6.62 -7.30 15.24
CA GLY A 202 5.22 -7.00 15.00
C GLY A 202 4.23 -7.93 15.69
N VAL A 203 2.96 -7.57 15.57
CA VAL A 203 1.80 -8.33 16.03
C VAL A 203 0.94 -8.64 14.82
N LYS A 204 0.66 -9.91 14.58
CA LYS A 204 -0.35 -10.36 13.61
C LYS A 204 -1.54 -10.93 14.37
N ALA A 205 -2.69 -10.28 14.28
CA ALA A 205 -3.97 -10.83 14.72
C ALA A 205 -4.64 -11.54 13.55
N PHE A 206 -5.21 -12.70 13.82
CA PHE A 206 -5.93 -13.50 12.83
C PHE A 206 -7.43 -13.37 13.08
N ALA A 207 -8.20 -13.40 12.00
CA ALA A 207 -9.66 -13.28 12.05
C ALA A 207 -10.34 -14.35 12.92
N ASP A 208 -9.70 -15.50 13.11
CA ASP A 208 -10.18 -16.58 13.98
C ASP A 208 -9.97 -16.32 15.48
N GLY A 209 -9.34 -15.20 15.85
CA GLY A 209 -9.00 -14.83 17.23
C GLY A 209 -7.59 -15.25 17.67
N GLY A 210 -6.84 -15.96 16.81
CA GLY A 210 -5.43 -16.23 17.02
C GLY A 210 -4.58 -14.95 16.96
N LYS A 211 -3.37 -15.02 17.52
CA LYS A 211 -2.38 -13.96 17.37
C LYS A 211 -0.94 -14.47 17.40
N TYR A 212 -0.07 -13.81 16.65
CA TYR A 212 1.37 -13.94 16.74
C TYR A 212 1.99 -12.61 17.18
N ILE A 213 2.93 -12.67 18.12
CA ILE A 213 3.73 -11.53 18.58
C ILE A 213 5.20 -11.94 18.48
N GLY A 214 5.99 -11.27 17.65
CA GLY A 214 7.40 -11.59 17.52
C GLY A 214 8.03 -11.05 16.25
N GLU A 215 9.11 -11.70 15.85
CA GLU A 215 9.92 -11.29 14.70
C GLU A 215 9.34 -11.75 13.35
N PHE A 216 9.50 -10.89 12.34
CA PHE A 216 9.13 -11.13 10.96
C PHE A 216 10.33 -10.91 10.05
N ARG A 217 10.46 -11.76 9.04
CA ARG A 217 11.47 -11.60 8.00
C ARG A 217 10.86 -11.96 6.64
N HIS A 218 10.91 -10.99 5.73
CA HIS A 218 10.36 -11.10 4.37
C HIS A 218 8.90 -11.58 4.33
N GLY A 219 8.07 -11.11 5.26
CA GLY A 219 6.65 -11.44 5.35
C GLY A 219 6.32 -12.67 6.19
N SER A 220 7.31 -13.45 6.62
CA SER A 220 7.12 -14.69 7.39
C SER A 220 7.52 -14.52 8.85
N MET A 221 6.79 -15.17 9.76
CA MET A 221 7.23 -15.31 11.16
C MET A 221 8.62 -15.96 11.19
N ASN A 222 9.54 -15.34 11.91
CA ASN A 222 10.94 -15.72 12.00
C ASN A 222 11.47 -15.37 13.39
N GLY A 223 12.64 -15.86 13.80
CA GLY A 223 13.25 -15.46 15.08
C GLY A 223 12.38 -15.83 16.29
N GLN A 224 12.48 -15.08 17.38
CA GLN A 224 11.71 -15.36 18.60
C GLN A 224 10.28 -14.84 18.49
N GLY A 225 9.32 -15.59 19.01
CA GLY A 225 7.94 -15.14 19.07
C GLY A 225 7.01 -15.98 19.93
N THR A 226 5.77 -15.51 20.03
CA THR A 226 4.67 -16.15 20.73
C THR A 226 3.49 -16.29 19.77
N MET A 227 3.08 -17.53 19.48
CA MET A 227 1.81 -17.83 18.80
C MET A 227 0.78 -18.22 19.84
N THR A 228 -0.41 -17.60 19.81
CA THR A 228 -1.57 -18.00 20.59
C THR A 228 -2.69 -18.33 19.62
N LEU A 229 -3.20 -19.56 19.65
CA LEU A 229 -4.34 -19.98 18.84
C LEU A 229 -5.65 -19.56 19.51
N ALA A 230 -6.73 -19.49 18.73
CA ALA A 230 -8.07 -19.21 19.24
C ALA A 230 -8.53 -20.18 20.35
N SER A 231 -8.03 -21.42 20.32
CA SER A 231 -8.26 -22.43 21.35
C SER A 231 -7.56 -22.17 22.69
N GLY A 232 -6.72 -21.14 22.79
CA GLY A 232 -5.88 -20.83 23.95
C GLY A 232 -4.53 -21.56 23.95
N VAL A 233 -4.29 -22.49 23.02
CA VAL A 233 -2.98 -23.13 22.87
C VAL A 233 -1.92 -22.09 22.51
N LYS A 234 -0.81 -22.09 23.24
CA LYS A 234 0.26 -21.10 23.12
C LYS A 234 1.60 -21.75 22.83
N TYR A 235 2.31 -21.31 21.81
CA TYR A 235 3.71 -21.63 21.58
C TYR A 235 4.58 -20.41 21.85
N VAL A 236 5.66 -20.58 22.60
CA VAL A 236 6.72 -19.58 22.80
C VAL A 236 8.05 -20.20 22.39
N GLY A 237 8.75 -19.60 21.44
CA GLY A 237 10.03 -20.11 20.96
C GLY A 237 10.44 -19.52 19.63
N GLU A 238 11.36 -20.22 18.96
CA GLU A 238 11.90 -19.80 17.67
C GLU A 238 10.96 -20.18 16.51
N PHE A 239 10.93 -19.33 15.50
CA PHE A 239 10.20 -19.53 14.26
C PHE A 239 11.16 -19.47 13.08
N ARG A 240 10.92 -20.31 12.07
CA ARG A 240 11.62 -20.25 10.80
C ARG A 240 10.63 -20.43 9.66
N SER A 241 10.52 -19.39 8.84
CA SER A 241 9.61 -19.35 7.68
C SER A 241 8.18 -19.78 8.04
N GLY A 242 7.65 -19.24 9.14
CA GLY A 242 6.28 -19.51 9.60
C GLY A 242 6.11 -20.74 10.50
N ASN A 243 7.13 -21.60 10.62
CA ASN A 243 7.03 -22.84 11.39
C ASN A 243 7.75 -22.73 12.74
N PHE A 244 7.24 -23.44 13.76
CA PHE A 244 7.99 -23.64 15.01
C PHE A 244 9.34 -24.29 14.71
N HIS A 245 10.40 -23.74 15.29
CA HIS A 245 11.78 -24.15 15.07
C HIS A 245 12.59 -24.01 16.38
N GLY A 246 13.82 -24.50 16.39
CA GLY A 246 14.75 -24.30 17.52
C GLY A 246 14.19 -24.77 18.86
N GLN A 247 14.52 -24.07 19.94
CA GLN A 247 13.96 -24.33 21.27
C GLN A 247 12.60 -23.64 21.43
N GLY A 248 11.64 -24.33 22.04
CA GLY A 248 10.35 -23.73 22.36
C GLY A 248 9.49 -24.57 23.30
N ALA A 249 8.39 -23.94 23.76
CA ALA A 249 7.42 -24.53 24.67
C ALA A 249 6.00 -24.34 24.14
N ILE A 250 5.24 -25.43 23.97
CA ILE A 250 3.78 -25.39 23.79
C ILE A 250 3.11 -25.53 25.14
N THR A 251 2.20 -24.62 25.46
CA THR A 251 1.22 -24.72 26.55
C THR A 251 -0.12 -25.07 25.94
N TYR A 252 -0.70 -26.19 26.33
CA TYR A 252 -2.02 -26.64 25.87
C TYR A 252 -3.14 -25.98 26.69
N SER A 253 -4.39 -26.12 26.22
CA SER A 253 -5.56 -25.52 26.88
C SER A 253 -5.83 -26.07 28.29
N ASP A 254 -5.35 -27.27 28.60
CA ASP A 254 -5.40 -27.88 29.93
C ASP A 254 -4.28 -27.39 30.87
N GLY A 255 -3.41 -26.49 30.40
CA GLY A 255 -2.26 -25.95 31.13
C GLY A 255 -1.01 -26.84 31.08
N SER A 256 -1.07 -28.02 30.47
CA SER A 256 0.12 -28.87 30.29
C SER A 256 1.14 -28.21 29.36
N VAL A 257 2.43 -28.41 29.64
CA VAL A 257 3.52 -27.76 28.89
C VAL A 257 4.47 -28.81 28.30
N LYS A 258 4.70 -28.72 26.98
CA LYS A 258 5.69 -29.52 26.25
C LYS A 258 6.85 -28.65 25.78
N LYS A 259 8.04 -28.85 26.36
CA LYS A 259 9.27 -28.11 26.04
C LYS A 259 10.25 -28.99 25.27
N GLY A 260 10.95 -28.42 24.30
CA GLY A 260 12.02 -29.12 23.58
C GLY A 260 12.37 -28.48 22.24
N THR A 261 13.05 -29.27 21.40
CA THR A 261 13.48 -28.83 20.07
C THR A 261 12.38 -29.07 19.04
N TRP A 262 12.17 -28.10 18.15
CA TRP A 262 11.22 -28.13 17.05
C TRP A 262 11.95 -28.01 15.71
N VAL A 263 11.53 -28.79 14.71
CA VAL A 263 12.03 -28.69 13.35
C VAL A 263 10.84 -28.71 12.40
N ASN A 264 10.65 -27.62 11.64
CA ASN A 264 9.56 -27.44 10.68
C ASN A 264 8.18 -27.80 11.28
N GLY A 265 7.88 -27.26 12.47
CA GLY A 265 6.61 -27.48 13.16
C GLY A 265 6.51 -28.81 13.92
N LYS A 266 7.51 -29.69 13.83
CA LYS A 266 7.49 -31.01 14.49
C LYS A 266 8.39 -31.04 15.71
N PHE A 267 7.84 -31.50 16.82
CA PHE A 267 8.60 -31.77 18.04
C PHE A 267 9.61 -32.90 17.79
N GLN A 268 10.83 -32.74 18.25
CA GLN A 268 11.86 -33.77 18.18
C GLN A 268 11.88 -34.55 19.49
N GLU A 269 11.49 -35.82 19.44
CA GLU A 269 11.68 -36.75 20.55
C GLU A 269 13.17 -37.06 20.67
N LYS A 270 13.68 -37.13 21.91
CA LYS A 270 15.06 -37.50 22.19
C LYS A 270 15.27 -39.00 21.98
#